data_AF-A0A504YB34-F1
#
_entry.id   AF-A0A504YB34-F1
#
_cell.length_a   1.000
_cell.length_b   1.000
_cell.length_c   1.000
_cell.angle_alpha   90.00
_cell.angle_beta   90.00
_cell.angle_gamma   90.00
#
_symmetry.space_group_name_H-M   'P 1'
#
loop_
_entity.id
_entity.type
_entity.pdbx_description
1 polymer ?
#
loop_
_entity_poly.entity_id
_entity_poly.type
_entity_poly.pdbx_seq_one_letter_code
_entity_poly.pdbx_strand_id
1 'polypeptide(L)'
;MVRFFSKCRSIPRRRWRNLISFWCFGLGNNFSYVIMLSAALDIIKKQEHSGPELQLRKYHTNCTETGTGSVLLADILPSMGIKILAPLFIHQLHFHFKILLSCALALNSFILVSFSPSMAVSLLGIVSASFSCGIGDVSYLSMTAFFHR
;
A
#
# COMPACT_ATOMS: atom_id res chain seq x y z
N MET A 1 4.07 -31.20 -37.16
CA MET A 1 3.06 -31.45 -36.11
C MET A 1 3.78 -32.00 -34.88
N VAL A 2 4.30 -31.11 -34.04
CA VAL A 2 5.16 -31.45 -32.89
C VAL A 2 4.26 -31.64 -31.66
N ARG A 3 4.38 -32.80 -31.01
CA ARG A 3 3.68 -33.19 -29.78
C ARG A 3 3.84 -32.10 -28.70
N PHE A 4 2.78 -31.31 -28.49
CA PHE A 4 2.73 -30.21 -27.53
C PHE A 4 1.85 -30.50 -26.31
N PHE A 5 1.48 -31.76 -26.07
CA PHE A 5 0.69 -32.13 -24.91
C PHE A 5 1.42 -33.17 -24.07
N SER A 6 1.30 -32.99 -22.75
CA SER A 6 1.57 -34.01 -21.73
C SER A 6 2.99 -34.09 -21.17
N LYS A 7 3.52 -32.96 -20.70
CA LYS A 7 4.32 -33.00 -19.46
C LYS A 7 3.56 -32.23 -18.40
N CYS A 8 2.65 -32.93 -17.72
CA CYS A 8 2.21 -32.54 -16.38
C CYS A 8 3.46 -32.57 -15.50
N ARG A 9 4.22 -31.47 -15.53
CA ARG A 9 5.42 -31.28 -14.72
C ARG A 9 4.89 -31.24 -13.30
N SER A 10 5.03 -32.33 -12.55
CA SER A 10 4.81 -32.36 -11.11
C SER A 10 5.65 -31.23 -10.51
N ILE A 11 5.02 -30.08 -10.29
CA ILE A 11 5.66 -28.92 -9.71
C ILE A 11 6.08 -29.38 -8.31
N PRO A 12 7.38 -29.47 -7.98
CA PRO A 12 7.82 -30.00 -6.70
C PRO A 12 7.17 -29.19 -5.58
N ARG A 13 6.67 -29.85 -4.51
CA ARG A 13 5.90 -29.21 -3.41
C ARG A 13 6.54 -27.90 -2.88
N ARG A 14 7.87 -27.78 -2.92
CA ARG A 14 8.61 -26.57 -2.54
C ARG A 14 8.29 -25.35 -3.44
N ARG A 15 8.11 -25.57 -4.74
CA ARG A 15 7.83 -24.51 -5.72
C ARG A 15 6.41 -23.95 -5.57
N TRP A 16 5.42 -24.80 -5.30
CA TRP A 16 4.06 -24.35 -4.96
C TRP A 16 4.01 -23.56 -3.66
N ARG A 17 4.68 -24.04 -2.61
CA ARG A 17 4.74 -23.32 -1.33
C ARG A 17 5.35 -21.93 -1.49
N ASN A 18 6.47 -21.82 -2.22
CA ASN A 18 7.10 -20.53 -2.48
C ASN A 18 6.18 -19.63 -3.33
N LEU A 19 5.51 -20.17 -4.35
CA LEU A 19 4.54 -19.42 -5.17
C LEU A 19 3.40 -18.87 -4.33
N ILE A 20 2.81 -19.68 -3.45
CA ILE A 20 1.73 -19.25 -2.55
C ILE A 20 2.26 -18.17 -1.61
N SER A 21 3.45 -18.35 -1.03
CA SER A 21 4.06 -17.32 -0.17
C SER A 21 4.27 -16.00 -0.92
N PHE A 22 4.90 -16.02 -2.10
CA PHE A 22 5.09 -14.81 -2.91
C PHE A 22 3.77 -14.16 -3.30
N TRP A 23 2.75 -14.96 -3.61
CA TRP A 23 1.42 -14.46 -3.97
C TRP A 23 0.74 -13.80 -2.77
N CYS A 24 0.72 -14.45 -1.60
CA CYS A 24 0.15 -13.89 -0.37
C CYS A 24 0.89 -12.63 0.09
N PHE A 25 2.22 -12.63 0.05
CA PHE A 25 3.03 -11.47 0.44
C PHE A 25 2.87 -10.30 -0.54
N GLY A 26 2.87 -10.56 -1.84
CA GLY A 26 2.62 -9.54 -2.86
C GLY A 26 1.20 -8.96 -2.79
N LEU A 27 0.20 -9.80 -2.54
CA LEU A 27 -1.17 -9.36 -2.34
C LEU A 27 -1.33 -8.55 -1.06
N GLY A 28 -0.80 -9.01 0.07
CA GLY A 28 -0.91 -8.31 1.35
C GLY A 28 -0.33 -6.89 1.30
N ASN A 29 0.74 -6.70 0.53
CA ASN A 29 1.33 -5.38 0.30
C ASN A 29 0.40 -4.45 -0.48
N ASN A 30 -0.18 -4.94 -1.57
CA ASN A 30 -1.09 -4.15 -2.40
C ASN A 30 -2.47 -3.97 -1.76
N PHE A 31 -2.87 -4.88 -0.87
CA PHE A 31 -4.15 -4.84 -0.18
C PHE A 31 -4.29 -3.59 0.70
N SER A 32 -3.21 -3.17 1.35
CA SER A 32 -3.25 -2.02 2.26
C SER A 32 -3.56 -0.71 1.54
N TYR A 33 -2.98 -0.55 0.35
CA TYR A 33 -3.28 0.54 -0.57
C TYR A 33 -4.75 0.53 -1.03
N VAL A 34 -5.24 -0.62 -1.50
CA VAL A 34 -6.59 -0.73 -2.06
C VAL A 34 -7.65 -0.44 -0.99
N ILE A 35 -7.48 -0.92 0.24
CA ILE A 35 -8.41 -0.59 1.33
C ILE A 35 -8.44 0.92 1.55
N MET A 36 -7.26 1.54 1.62
CA MET A 36 -7.15 2.96 1.95
C MET A 36 -7.79 3.84 0.88
N LEU A 37 -7.56 3.53 -0.39
CA LEU A 37 -8.23 4.19 -1.51
C LEU A 37 -9.73 3.96 -1.51
N SER A 38 -10.18 2.75 -1.20
CA SER A 38 -11.61 2.44 -1.13
C SER A 38 -12.29 3.20 0.01
N ALA A 39 -11.58 3.40 1.13
CA ALA A 39 -12.05 4.14 2.29
C ALA A 39 -11.85 5.66 2.16
N ALA A 40 -11.16 6.16 1.13
CA ALA A 40 -10.80 7.57 1.00
C ALA A 40 -12.04 8.49 1.01
N LEU A 41 -13.10 8.10 0.29
CA LEU A 41 -14.35 8.86 0.24
C LEU A 41 -15.04 8.91 1.61
N ASP A 42 -15.01 7.81 2.36
CA ASP A 42 -15.64 7.73 3.67
C ASP A 42 -14.86 8.54 4.72
N ILE A 43 -13.53 8.57 4.62
CA ILE A 43 -12.66 9.43 5.44
C ILE A 43 -13.01 10.90 5.19
N ILE A 44 -13.17 11.32 3.94
CA ILE A 44 -13.52 12.71 3.59
C ILE A 44 -14.90 13.08 4.14
N LYS A 45 -15.92 12.24 3.93
CA LYS A 45 -17.29 12.46 4.43
C LYS A 45 -17.37 12.55 5.95
N LYS A 46 -16.59 11.74 6.68
CA LYS A 46 -16.53 11.76 8.14
C LYS A 46 -16.05 13.11 8.69
N GLN A 47 -15.17 13.80 7.97
CA GLN A 47 -14.61 15.09 8.40
C GLN A 47 -15.54 16.27 8.08
N GLU A 48 -16.34 16.17 7.03
CA GLU A 48 -17.32 17.19 6.63
C GLU A 48 -18.42 17.39 7.68
N HIS A 49 -18.83 16.32 8.35
CA HIS A 49 -19.87 16.35 9.40
C HIS A 49 -19.41 16.86 10.78
N SER A 50 -18.10 17.05 11.01
CA SER A 50 -17.55 17.42 12.33
C SER A 50 -17.22 18.92 12.46
N GLY A 51 -17.54 19.74 11.46
CA GLY A 51 -17.39 21.20 11.53
C GLY A 51 -18.56 21.85 12.28
N PRO A 52 -18.31 22.83 13.17
CA PRO A 52 -19.40 23.52 13.88
C PRO A 52 -20.29 24.28 12.89
N GLU A 53 -21.60 24.20 13.08
CA GLU A 53 -22.62 25.02 12.38
C GLU A 53 -22.42 26.52 12.69
N LEU A 54 -21.44 27.15 12.04
CA LEU A 54 -21.38 28.61 11.93
C LEU A 54 -21.75 29.03 10.52
N GLN A 55 -23.05 29.28 10.38
CA GLN A 55 -23.75 30.13 9.42
C GLN A 55 -23.00 30.63 8.16
N LEU A 56 -23.62 30.31 7.02
CA LEU A 56 -23.89 31.28 5.95
C LEU A 56 -22.66 31.95 5.29
N ARG A 57 -21.80 31.16 4.68
CA ARG A 57 -21.21 31.55 3.39
C ARG A 57 -21.40 30.41 2.43
N LYS A 58 -22.38 30.56 1.53
CA LYS A 58 -22.41 30.00 0.17
C LYS A 58 -21.15 29.18 -0.13
N TYR A 59 -21.20 27.89 0.15
CA TYR A 59 -20.41 26.95 -0.61
C TYR A 59 -21.09 26.94 -1.97
N HIS A 60 -20.75 27.93 -2.79
CA HIS A 60 -20.95 27.87 -4.21
C HIS A 60 -20.50 26.49 -4.64
N THR A 61 -21.33 25.81 -5.41
CA THR A 61 -21.08 24.53 -6.07
C THR A 61 -19.80 24.61 -6.91
N ASN A 62 -18.65 24.66 -6.25
CA ASN A 62 -17.34 24.35 -6.76
C ASN A 62 -17.04 23.04 -6.06
N CYS A 63 -17.57 21.95 -6.63
CA CYS A 63 -17.14 20.59 -6.31
C CYS A 63 -15.61 20.59 -6.40
N THR A 64 -14.94 20.79 -5.27
CA THR A 64 -13.49 20.76 -5.26
C THR A 64 -13.15 19.31 -4.95
N GLU A 65 -12.87 18.57 -6.02
CA GLU A 65 -12.15 17.28 -6.09
C GLU A 65 -10.88 17.21 -5.20
N THR A 66 -10.54 18.30 -4.51
CA THR A 66 -9.37 18.54 -3.66
C THR A 66 -9.24 17.56 -2.51
N GLY A 67 -10.31 16.94 -2.01
CA GLY A 67 -10.23 15.89 -0.99
C GLY A 67 -9.67 14.58 -1.55
N THR A 68 -10.35 14.04 -2.56
CA THR A 68 -10.05 12.71 -3.13
C THR A 68 -8.71 12.70 -3.86
N GLY A 69 -8.42 13.74 -4.65
CA GLY A 69 -7.14 13.89 -5.34
C GLY A 69 -5.94 14.00 -4.39
N SER A 70 -6.11 14.69 -3.25
CA SER A 70 -5.04 14.82 -2.26
C SER A 70 -4.75 13.49 -1.55
N VAL A 71 -5.77 12.67 -1.28
CA VAL A 71 -5.58 11.32 -0.72
C VAL A 71 -4.84 10.41 -1.70
N LEU A 72 -5.20 10.45 -2.99
CA LEU A 72 -4.51 9.71 -4.05
C LEU A 72 -3.04 10.13 -4.19
N LEU A 73 -2.77 11.44 -4.18
CA LEU A 73 -1.40 11.97 -4.26
C LEU A 73 -0.59 11.63 -3.01
N ALA A 74 -1.19 11.75 -1.83
CA ALA A 74 -0.57 11.38 -0.56
C ALA A 74 -0.20 9.90 -0.52
N ASP A 75 -0.89 9.05 -1.29
CA ASP A 75 -0.54 7.64 -1.38
C ASP A 75 0.53 7.31 -2.44
N ILE A 76 0.44 7.91 -3.62
CA ILE A 76 1.33 7.59 -4.73
C ILE A 76 2.73 8.20 -4.53
N LEU A 77 2.82 9.43 -4.00
CA LEU A 77 4.11 10.15 -3.87
C LEU A 77 5.12 9.47 -2.94
N PRO A 78 4.77 8.99 -1.73
CA PRO A 78 5.71 8.34 -0.83
C PRO A 78 6.24 7.02 -1.41
N SER A 79 5.37 6.24 -2.05
CA SER A 79 5.75 4.95 -2.63
C SER A 79 6.70 5.14 -3.83
N MET A 80 6.48 6.18 -4.65
CA MET A 80 7.38 6.55 -5.73
C MET A 80 8.76 7.01 -5.22
N GLY A 81 8.79 7.80 -4.14
CA GLY A 81 10.05 8.22 -3.51
C GLY A 81 10.89 7.02 -3.06
N ILE A 82 10.28 6.04 -2.39
CA ILE A 82 10.99 4.83 -1.94
C ILE A 82 11.48 3.99 -3.12
N LYS A 83 10.70 3.91 -4.20
CA LYS A 83 11.09 3.18 -5.42
C LYS A 83 12.30 3.81 -6.10
N ILE A 84 12.44 5.14 -6.07
CA ILE A 84 13.65 5.84 -6.55
C ILE A 84 14.85 5.60 -5.62
N LEU A 85 14.61 5.51 -4.30
CA LEU A 85 15.64 5.19 -3.31
C LEU A 85 16.03 3.70 -3.28
N ALA A 86 15.22 2.82 -3.87
CA ALA A 86 15.43 1.38 -3.92
C ALA A 86 16.85 0.95 -4.35
N PRO A 87 17.44 1.45 -5.46
CA PRO A 87 18.79 1.07 -5.87
C PRO A 87 19.88 1.43 -4.84
N LEU A 88 19.68 2.47 -4.03
CA LEU A 88 20.62 2.86 -2.97
C LEU A 88 20.52 1.94 -1.75
N PHE A 89 19.34 1.33 -1.51
CA PHE A 89 19.03 0.54 -0.31
C PHE A 89 19.32 -0.97 -0.43
N ILE A 90 19.79 -1.44 -1.59
CA ILE A 90 20.09 -2.86 -1.84
C ILE A 90 21.21 -3.36 -0.92
N HIS A 91 22.15 -2.49 -0.52
CA HIS A 91 23.38 -2.92 0.14
C HIS A 91 23.31 -2.94 1.69
N GLN A 92 22.27 -2.36 2.31
CA GLN A 92 22.32 -1.99 3.74
C GLN A 92 21.44 -2.85 4.68
N LEU A 93 20.49 -3.67 4.21
CA LEU A 93 19.45 -4.21 5.10
C LEU A 93 18.99 -5.64 4.81
N HIS A 94 18.91 -6.43 5.88
CA HIS A 94 18.39 -7.79 5.94
C HIS A 94 16.91 -7.90 5.54
N PHE A 95 16.59 -8.89 4.70
CA PHE A 95 15.25 -9.10 4.12
C PHE A 95 14.13 -9.27 5.14
N HIS A 96 14.34 -10.06 6.19
CA HIS A 96 13.32 -10.34 7.21
C HIS A 96 12.90 -9.08 7.97
N PHE A 97 13.86 -8.20 8.27
CA PHE A 97 13.60 -6.97 9.00
C PHE A 97 12.76 -6.00 8.17
N LYS A 98 13.02 -5.89 6.85
CA LYS A 98 12.25 -5.05 5.92
C LYS A 98 10.77 -5.46 5.85
N ILE A 99 10.50 -6.76 5.77
CA ILE A 99 9.14 -7.29 5.71
C ILE A 99 8.41 -7.05 7.03
N LEU A 100 9.06 -7.31 8.16
CA LEU A 100 8.47 -7.08 9.48
C LEU A 100 8.17 -5.59 9.71
N LEU A 101 9.10 -4.71 9.33
CA LEU A 101 8.94 -3.27 9.40
C LEU A 101 7.76 -2.78 8.53
N SER A 102 7.66 -3.26 7.29
CA SER A 102 6.53 -2.99 6.40
C SER A 102 5.21 -3.44 7.05
N CYS A 103 5.09 -4.69 7.50
CA CYS A 103 3.88 -5.15 8.19
C CYS A 103 3.53 -4.31 9.43
N ALA A 104 4.51 -3.95 10.26
CA ALA A 104 4.27 -3.12 11.45
C ALA A 104 3.78 -1.71 11.09
N LEU A 105 4.38 -1.07 10.07
CA LEU A 105 3.95 0.24 9.57
C LEU A 105 2.55 0.20 8.96
N ALA A 106 2.20 -0.86 8.22
CA ALA A 106 0.85 -1.06 7.68
C ALA A 106 -0.20 -1.31 8.78
N LEU A 107 0.13 -2.02 9.86
CA LEU A 107 -0.80 -2.17 10.98
C LEU A 107 -1.02 -0.84 11.71
N ASN A 108 0.07 -0.10 11.95
CA ASN A 108 -0.02 1.22 12.57
C ASN A 108 -0.82 2.22 11.74
N SER A 109 -0.72 2.18 10.40
CA SER A 109 -1.46 3.09 9.53
C SER A 109 -2.97 2.90 9.66
N PHE A 110 -3.46 1.67 9.65
CA PHE A 110 -4.90 1.39 9.79
C PHE A 110 -5.45 1.83 11.14
N ILE A 111 -4.69 1.58 12.21
CA ILE A 111 -5.07 2.02 13.56
C ILE A 111 -5.17 3.56 13.58
N LEU A 112 -4.17 4.24 13.01
CA LEU A 112 -4.09 5.70 13.01
C LEU A 112 -5.21 6.33 12.18
N VAL A 113 -5.56 5.76 11.03
CA VAL A 113 -6.71 6.22 10.21
C VAL A 113 -8.04 5.94 10.90
N SER A 114 -8.19 4.78 11.56
CA SER A 114 -9.44 4.41 12.25
C SER A 114 -9.78 5.35 13.41
N PHE A 115 -8.79 5.67 14.25
CA PHE A 115 -8.94 6.57 15.40
C PHE A 115 -8.74 8.05 15.07
N SER A 116 -8.55 8.40 13.79
CA SER A 116 -8.22 9.76 13.38
C SER A 116 -9.34 10.78 13.70
N PRO A 117 -9.04 11.84 14.48
CA PRO A 117 -9.98 12.93 14.76
C PRO A 117 -9.90 14.07 13.74
N SER A 118 -8.87 14.11 12.89
CA SER A 118 -8.65 15.23 11.94
C SER A 118 -8.16 14.74 10.58
N MET A 119 -8.45 15.51 9.53
CA MET A 119 -8.03 15.16 8.15
C MET A 119 -6.51 14.97 8.03
N ALA A 120 -5.72 15.76 8.77
CA ALA A 120 -4.27 15.64 8.77
C ALA A 120 -3.77 14.30 9.34
N VAL A 121 -4.39 13.81 10.43
CA VAL A 121 -4.03 12.52 11.04
C VAL A 121 -4.42 11.38 10.08
N SER A 122 -5.57 11.46 9.42
CA SER A 122 -5.96 10.48 8.40
C SER A 122 -4.98 10.43 7.24
N LEU A 123 -4.55 11.60 6.74
CA LEU A 123 -3.54 11.70 5.67
C LEU A 123 -2.17 11.16 6.10
N LEU A 124 -1.75 11.40 7.35
CA LEU A 124 -0.52 10.81 7.88
C LEU A 124 -0.57 9.28 7.91
N GLY A 125 -1.73 8.72 8.28
CA GLY A 125 -1.94 7.27 8.24
C GLY A 125 -1.90 6.73 6.81
N ILE A 126 -2.50 7.43 5.85
CA ILE A 126 -2.40 7.10 4.42
C ILE A 126 -0.93 7.09 3.99
N VAL A 127 -0.18 8.18 4.22
CA VAL A 127 1.26 8.28 3.86
C VAL A 127 2.10 7.17 4.49
N SER A 128 1.83 6.82 5.76
CA SER A 128 2.57 5.73 6.42
C SER A 128 2.22 4.36 5.83
N ALA A 129 0.97 4.14 5.42
CA ALA A 129 0.57 2.94 4.68
C ALA A 129 1.32 2.84 3.34
N SER A 130 1.43 3.95 2.60
CA SER A 130 2.11 3.98 1.31
C SER A 130 3.63 3.81 1.43
N PHE A 131 4.21 4.32 2.52
CA PHE A 131 5.61 4.08 2.85
C PHE A 131 5.88 2.60 3.13
N SER A 132 5.01 1.97 3.92
CA SER A 132 5.03 0.52 4.13
C SER A 132 4.97 -0.26 2.81
N CYS A 133 4.02 0.08 1.93
CA CYS A 133 3.84 -0.58 0.64
C CYS A 133 5.05 -0.40 -0.27
N GLY A 134 5.65 0.80 -0.31
CA GLY A 134 6.86 1.06 -1.09
C GLY A 134 8.05 0.22 -0.64
N ILE A 135 8.26 0.07 0.68
CA ILE A 135 9.32 -0.80 1.22
C ILE A 135 9.04 -2.28 0.90
N GLY A 136 7.79 -2.72 1.06
CA GLY A 136 7.38 -4.08 0.77
C GLY A 136 7.61 -4.45 -0.70
N ASP A 137 7.17 -3.60 -1.63
CA ASP A 137 7.32 -3.79 -3.09
C ASP A 137 8.78 -4.02 -3.48
N VAL A 138 9.67 -3.12 -3.02
CA VAL A 138 11.10 -3.22 -3.31
C VAL A 138 11.70 -4.50 -2.72
N SER A 139 11.26 -4.88 -1.52
CA SER A 139 11.75 -6.09 -0.85
C SER A 139 11.30 -7.37 -1.57
N TYR A 140 10.05 -7.44 -2.01
CA TYR A 140 9.53 -8.60 -2.75
C TYR A 140 10.13 -8.70 -4.14
N LEU A 141 10.27 -7.58 -4.86
CA LEU A 141 10.96 -7.55 -6.16
C LEU A 141 12.42 -7.99 -6.05
N SER A 142 13.12 -7.60 -4.98
CA SER A 142 14.48 -8.08 -4.73
C SER A 142 14.50 -9.59 -4.46
N MET A 143 13.52 -10.11 -3.72
CA MET A 143 13.44 -11.53 -3.38
C MET A 143 13.11 -12.41 -4.60
N THR A 144 12.25 -11.98 -5.53
CA THR A 144 11.92 -12.77 -6.73
C THR A 144 13.13 -13.02 -7.63
N ALA A 145 14.11 -12.10 -7.67
CA ALA A 145 15.35 -12.28 -8.42
C ALA A 145 16.22 -13.44 -7.88
N PHE A 146 16.14 -13.76 -6.59
CA PHE A 146 16.93 -14.83 -5.97
C PHE A 146 16.28 -16.22 -6.06
N PHE A 147 14.96 -16.31 -6.24
CA PHE A 147 14.22 -17.58 -6.18
C PHE A 147 13.95 -18.24 -7.55
N HIS A 148 14.51 -17.72 -8.65
CA HIS A 148 14.43 -18.34 -9.99
C HIS A 148 15.54 -19.40 -10.26
N ARG A 149 16.18 -19.95 -9.23
CA ARG A 149 17.08 -21.12 -9.33
C ARG A 149 16.49 -22.35 -8.67
#